data_AF-A0A1I7ZKL6-F1
#
_entry.id   AF-A0A1I7ZKL6-F1
#
_cell.length_a   1.000
_cell.length_b   1.000
_cell.length_c   1.000
_cell.angle_alpha   90.00
_cell.angle_beta   90.00
_cell.angle_gamma   90.00
#
_symmetry.space_group_name_H-M   'P 1'
#
loop_
_entity.id
_entity.type
_entity.pdbx_description
1 polymer ?
#
loop_
_entity_poly.entity_id
_entity_poly.type
_entity_poly.pdbx_seq_one_letter_code
_entity_poly.pdbx_strand_id
1 'polypeptide(L)'
;MSCSLSPDEAQKIYELVYSTKEKAKHIVTKCLMTVSDKLSLSELNLDVLRIGASVLKDYQKLRPDYQKLRPDKDVCEVLINRLDSRIRVYSTKYILNEKKLLDQTTEELVNERKSRELITYIYAHLVDWNNADDIKFKTDVAMRVAEVNKLDIHEIHLGIIRKWLEEEEKPQSFADPNATLEDITPTVETLSDNVLAPLPYNEVSTTRIVYLMRLCLDSDKRDDILAFIRQMVKMSPSRIPGGYSTLIQLMCCAYRCLKGEEEFTTVYGSDMTHEQITEQLVVLFYKRLLSISCPDALDAFKQLDKTVFVRDLVSTVTRQKNDLPHLLGCVIADHEIKDPTLIFTVAQRLMNKPKSLFNLLKYCKTVEGLAARGKSTSLVMYWIGVFKALFNEKRESANHGEVRGLLCFLLSCPVELGPVVSSLYLGQHNFYAAEVLSSIAANPTCQVDGSKLSAPRNEKDLSLNWMA
;
A
#
# COMPACT_ATOMS: atom_id res chain seq x y z
N MET A 1 18.33 -17.37 28.78
CA MET A 1 18.76 -16.68 30.02
C MET A 1 19.79 -15.65 29.60
N SER A 2 19.39 -14.37 29.45
CA SER A 2 20.37 -13.28 29.26
C SER A 2 20.88 -12.91 30.65
N CYS A 3 22.16 -13.15 30.91
CA CYS A 3 22.81 -12.59 32.10
C CYS A 3 23.29 -11.19 31.71
N SER A 4 22.53 -10.15 32.02
CA SER A 4 23.09 -8.80 32.12
C SER A 4 23.95 -8.71 33.38
N LEU A 5 24.86 -7.74 33.45
CA LEU A 5 25.53 -7.45 34.72
C LEU A 5 24.51 -6.86 35.70
N SER A 6 24.55 -7.29 36.97
CA SER A 6 23.82 -6.54 38.00
C SER A 6 24.44 -5.14 38.17
N PRO A 7 23.67 -4.14 38.62
CA PRO A 7 24.18 -2.78 38.82
C PRO A 7 25.44 -2.74 39.71
N ASP A 8 25.47 -3.58 40.75
CA ASP A 8 26.60 -3.70 41.67
C ASP A 8 27.85 -4.29 41.00
N GLU A 9 27.69 -5.29 40.13
CA GLU A 9 28.80 -5.88 39.36
C GLU A 9 29.32 -4.90 38.31
N ALA A 10 28.41 -4.21 37.60
CA ALA A 10 28.78 -3.18 36.64
C ALA A 10 29.58 -2.05 37.30
N GLN A 11 29.16 -1.60 38.50
CA GLN A 11 29.86 -0.59 39.28
C GLN A 11 31.24 -1.06 39.74
N LYS A 12 31.37 -2.30 40.24
CA LYS A 12 32.67 -2.89 40.63
C LYS A 12 33.62 -2.98 39.45
N ILE A 13 33.14 -3.43 38.28
CA ILE A 13 33.95 -3.51 37.06
C ILE A 13 34.37 -2.10 36.63
N TYR A 14 33.46 -1.13 36.66
CA TYR A 14 33.76 0.27 36.39
C TYR A 14 34.87 0.78 37.31
N GLU A 15 34.77 0.59 38.63
CA GLU A 15 35.77 1.04 39.62
C GLU A 15 37.13 0.36 39.41
N LEU A 16 37.16 -0.94 39.11
CA LEU A 16 38.38 -1.68 38.80
C LEU A 16 39.08 -1.13 37.54
N VAL A 17 38.33 -0.88 36.48
CA VAL A 17 38.86 -0.32 35.22
C VAL A 17 39.26 1.14 35.41
N TYR A 18 38.50 1.89 36.21
CA TYR A 18 38.76 3.30 36.49
C TYR A 18 39.98 3.52 37.40
N SER A 19 40.22 2.62 38.37
CA SER A 19 41.36 2.67 39.29
C SER A 19 42.69 2.23 38.66
N THR A 20 42.67 1.69 37.44
CA THR A 20 43.90 1.29 36.75
C THR A 20 44.78 2.51 36.45
N LYS A 21 46.12 2.35 36.55
CA LYS A 21 47.09 3.44 36.29
C LYS A 21 46.85 4.12 34.93
N GLU A 22 47.06 5.44 34.89
CA GLU A 22 46.78 6.32 33.73
C GLU A 22 47.38 5.80 32.41
N LYS A 23 48.63 5.29 32.45
CA LYS A 23 49.31 4.69 31.29
C LYS A 23 48.76 3.32 30.86
N ALA A 24 47.90 2.70 31.63
CA ALA A 24 47.33 1.37 31.35
C ALA A 24 45.86 1.41 30.95
N LYS A 25 45.14 2.54 31.14
CA LYS A 25 43.69 2.62 30.82
C LYS A 25 43.37 2.38 29.34
N HIS A 26 44.19 2.90 28.43
CA HIS A 26 44.03 2.63 26.99
C HIS A 26 44.32 1.16 26.64
N ILE A 27 45.22 0.51 27.38
CA ILE A 27 45.54 -0.93 27.23
C ILE A 27 44.37 -1.77 27.73
N VAL A 28 43.83 -1.46 28.92
CA VAL A 28 42.66 -2.14 29.47
C VAL A 28 41.46 -2.00 28.53
N THR A 29 41.25 -0.81 27.97
CA THR A 29 40.15 -0.59 27.02
C THR A 29 40.34 -1.37 25.72
N LYS A 30 41.58 -1.42 25.20
CA LYS A 30 41.91 -2.26 24.04
C LYS A 30 41.74 -3.75 24.34
N CYS A 31 42.04 -4.19 25.57
CA CYS A 31 41.76 -5.54 26.03
C CYS A 31 40.26 -5.82 26.11
N LEU A 32 39.44 -4.90 26.64
CA LEU A 32 37.98 -5.03 26.65
C LEU A 32 37.42 -5.16 25.22
N MET A 33 37.93 -4.37 24.27
CA MET A 33 37.61 -4.51 22.85
C MET A 33 37.98 -5.90 22.30
N THR A 34 39.17 -6.41 22.64
CA THR A 34 39.66 -7.70 22.14
C THR A 34 38.89 -8.87 22.76
N VAL A 35 38.50 -8.74 24.04
CA VAL A 35 37.67 -9.73 24.74
C VAL A 35 36.25 -9.72 24.17
N SER A 36 35.69 -8.54 23.86
CA SER A 36 34.36 -8.45 23.24
C SER A 36 34.27 -9.19 21.91
N ASP A 37 35.36 -9.20 21.13
CA ASP A 37 35.44 -9.90 19.84
C ASP A 37 35.40 -11.43 20.01
N LYS A 38 35.63 -11.94 21.24
CA LYS A 38 35.59 -13.37 21.60
C LYS A 38 34.33 -13.78 22.35
N LEU A 39 33.48 -12.84 22.74
CA LEU A 39 32.26 -13.09 23.50
C LEU A 39 31.05 -13.28 22.57
N SER A 40 30.19 -14.25 22.91
CA SER A 40 28.94 -14.50 22.20
C SER A 40 27.97 -13.32 22.30
N LEU A 41 27.13 -13.14 21.27
CA LEU A 41 26.07 -12.12 21.18
C LEU A 41 25.17 -12.16 22.42
N SER A 42 25.42 -11.25 23.36
CA SER A 42 24.79 -11.24 24.68
C SER A 42 24.76 -9.83 25.29
N GLU A 43 23.83 -9.64 26.21
CA GLU A 43 23.66 -8.41 26.99
C GLU A 43 24.90 -8.11 27.86
N LEU A 44 25.49 -9.14 28.46
CA LEU A 44 26.78 -9.06 29.16
C LEU A 44 27.88 -8.37 28.33
N ASN A 45 28.02 -8.76 27.06
CA ASN A 45 29.06 -8.19 26.22
C ASN A 45 28.79 -6.70 25.92
N LEU A 46 27.52 -6.32 25.75
CA LEU A 46 27.14 -4.92 25.61
C LEU A 46 27.46 -4.11 26.87
N ASP A 47 27.18 -4.66 28.05
CA ASP A 47 27.47 -3.99 29.33
C ASP A 47 28.97 -3.76 29.51
N VAL A 48 29.79 -4.76 29.21
CA VAL A 48 31.27 -4.65 29.26
C VAL A 48 31.77 -3.56 28.31
N LEU A 49 31.27 -3.51 27.07
CA LEU A 49 31.63 -2.47 26.11
C LEU A 49 31.21 -1.07 26.57
N ARG A 50 29.99 -0.93 27.12
CA ARG A 50 29.45 0.32 27.65
C ARG A 50 30.26 0.83 28.84
N ILE A 51 30.63 -0.04 29.79
CA ILE A 51 31.48 0.31 30.93
C ILE A 51 32.84 0.85 30.43
N GLY A 52 33.45 0.17 29.45
CA GLY A 52 34.70 0.64 28.84
C GLY A 52 34.58 2.04 28.21
N ALA A 53 33.48 2.30 27.50
CA ALA A 53 33.21 3.61 26.90
C ALA A 53 32.98 4.70 27.96
N SER A 54 32.24 4.40 29.03
CA SER A 54 31.98 5.33 30.13
C SER A 54 33.26 5.75 30.86
N VAL A 55 34.14 4.79 31.21
CA VAL A 55 35.41 5.08 31.87
C VAL A 55 36.29 6.03 31.02
N LEU A 56 36.34 5.82 29.69
CA LEU A 56 37.11 6.70 28.81
C LEU A 56 36.49 8.10 28.69
N LYS A 57 35.16 8.22 28.65
CA LYS A 57 34.46 9.51 28.60
C LYS A 57 34.67 10.31 29.88
N ASP A 58 34.59 9.67 31.04
CA ASP A 58 34.81 10.35 32.33
C ASP A 58 36.26 10.79 32.50
N TYR A 59 37.21 9.98 32.00
CA TYR A 59 38.60 10.36 31.93
C TYR A 59 38.84 11.60 31.04
N GLN A 60 38.16 11.70 29.90
CA GLN A 60 38.25 12.86 29.00
C GLN A 60 37.77 14.17 29.66
N LYS A 61 36.74 14.10 30.52
CA LYS A 61 36.15 15.27 31.20
C LYS A 61 37.04 15.87 32.29
N LEU A 62 37.82 15.04 33.00
CA LEU A 62 38.57 15.45 34.19
C LEU A 62 39.88 16.20 33.89
N ARG A 63 40.29 16.35 32.62
CA ARG A 63 41.53 17.06 32.27
C ARG A 63 41.44 17.91 30.99
N PRO A 64 40.92 19.14 31.08
CA PRO A 64 41.13 20.14 30.03
C PRO A 64 42.61 20.59 29.92
N ASP A 65 43.39 20.59 31.00
CA ASP A 65 44.75 21.17 31.01
C ASP A 65 45.87 20.27 30.46
N TYR A 66 45.66 18.94 30.40
CA TYR A 66 46.58 18.03 29.70
C TYR A 66 46.49 18.17 28.16
N GLN A 67 45.46 18.86 27.64
CA GLN A 67 45.27 19.09 26.20
C GLN A 67 46.31 20.03 25.59
N LYS A 68 47.07 20.77 26.41
CA LYS A 68 48.09 21.72 25.94
C LYS A 68 49.49 21.13 25.77
N LEU A 69 49.76 19.93 26.28
CA LEU A 69 51.13 19.41 26.46
C LEU A 69 51.50 18.18 25.60
N ARG A 70 50.54 17.51 24.94
CA ARG A 70 50.84 16.38 24.03
C ARG A 70 49.89 16.26 22.83
N PRO A 71 50.40 15.87 21.65
CA PRO A 71 49.59 15.58 20.46
C PRO A 71 48.82 14.24 20.52
N ASP A 72 48.90 13.50 21.63
CA ASP A 72 48.16 12.24 21.88
C ASP A 72 46.63 12.42 22.00
N LYS A 73 46.12 13.62 21.67
CA LYS A 73 44.71 14.03 21.62
C LYS A 73 43.85 13.02 20.84
N ASP A 74 44.43 12.40 19.82
CA ASP A 74 43.75 11.43 18.96
C ASP A 74 43.45 10.09 19.63
N VAL A 75 44.26 9.58 20.56
CA VAL A 75 44.15 8.15 20.93
C VAL A 75 42.89 7.86 21.76
N CYS A 76 42.56 8.69 22.76
CA CYS A 76 41.37 8.48 23.58
C CYS A 76 40.08 8.76 22.81
N GLU A 77 40.05 9.83 22.01
CA GLU A 77 38.89 10.17 21.18
C GLU A 77 38.64 9.11 20.10
N VAL A 78 39.70 8.63 19.43
CA VAL A 78 39.61 7.51 18.47
C VAL A 78 39.12 6.23 19.15
N LEU A 79 39.57 5.93 20.37
CA LEU A 79 39.10 4.75 21.11
C LEU A 79 37.64 4.87 21.54
N ILE A 80 37.21 6.04 22.02
CA ILE A 80 35.80 6.30 22.36
C ILE A 80 34.94 6.13 21.11
N ASN A 81 35.32 6.74 19.99
CA ASN A 81 34.56 6.63 18.73
C ASN A 81 34.50 5.19 18.23
N ARG A 82 35.60 4.43 18.32
CA ARG A 82 35.62 2.99 17.97
C ARG A 82 34.73 2.14 18.87
N LEU A 83 34.73 2.41 20.18
CA LEU A 83 33.87 1.70 21.13
C LEU A 83 32.40 2.04 20.91
N ASP A 84 32.06 3.32 20.79
CA ASP A 84 30.69 3.75 20.51
C ASP A 84 30.19 3.13 19.19
N SER A 85 31.06 3.04 18.17
CA SER A 85 30.77 2.35 16.90
C SER A 85 30.51 0.86 17.08
N ARG A 86 31.38 0.15 17.81
CA ARG A 86 31.18 -1.26 18.13
C ARG A 86 29.91 -1.50 18.94
N ILE A 87 29.63 -0.66 19.93
CA ILE A 87 28.42 -0.74 20.75
C ILE A 87 27.18 -0.63 19.87
N ARG A 88 27.16 0.30 18.90
CA ARG A 88 26.05 0.45 17.94
C ARG A 88 25.84 -0.78 17.08
N VAL A 89 26.90 -1.26 16.43
CA VAL A 89 26.87 -2.46 15.59
C VAL A 89 26.39 -3.66 16.39
N TYR A 90 26.97 -3.89 17.58
CA TYR A 90 26.63 -5.03 18.41
C TYR A 90 25.22 -4.95 18.99
N SER A 91 24.78 -3.75 19.40
CA SER A 91 23.41 -3.52 19.88
C SER A 91 22.40 -3.79 18.77
N THR A 92 22.70 -3.37 17.54
CA THR A 92 21.87 -3.66 16.37
C THR A 92 21.77 -5.15 16.09
N LYS A 93 22.91 -5.88 16.07
CA LYS A 93 22.92 -7.34 15.93
C LYS A 93 22.12 -8.02 17.03
N TYR A 94 22.27 -7.57 18.28
CA TYR A 94 21.55 -8.13 19.43
C TYR A 94 20.05 -7.95 19.30
N ILE A 95 19.57 -6.74 18.96
CA ILE A 95 18.15 -6.45 18.73
C ILE A 95 17.57 -7.37 17.65
N LEU A 96 18.26 -7.49 16.51
CA LEU A 96 17.79 -8.36 15.42
C LEU A 96 17.77 -9.83 15.84
N ASN A 97 18.80 -10.32 16.52
CA ASN A 97 18.87 -11.71 16.98
C ASN A 97 17.80 -12.04 18.04
N GLU A 98 17.60 -11.15 19.02
CA GLU A 98 16.56 -11.28 20.06
C GLU A 98 15.17 -11.43 19.43
N LYS A 99 14.94 -10.74 18.31
CA LYS A 99 13.66 -10.71 17.59
C LYS A 99 13.60 -11.68 16.42
N LYS A 100 14.63 -12.53 16.23
CA LYS A 100 14.75 -13.52 15.15
C LYS A 100 14.67 -12.91 13.74
N LEU A 101 15.21 -11.70 13.58
CA LEU A 101 15.33 -10.98 12.31
C LEU A 101 16.79 -10.87 11.84
N LEU A 102 17.71 -11.58 12.50
CA LEU A 102 19.10 -11.67 12.08
C LEU A 102 19.27 -12.86 11.14
N ASP A 103 19.55 -12.56 9.89
CA ASP A 103 19.88 -13.48 8.79
C ASP A 103 21.09 -12.96 8.02
N GLN A 104 21.48 -13.63 6.93
CA GLN A 104 22.64 -13.25 6.13
C GLN A 104 22.52 -11.82 5.57
N THR A 105 21.35 -11.46 5.04
CA THR A 105 21.15 -10.15 4.41
C THR A 105 21.15 -9.01 5.43
N THR A 106 20.42 -9.17 6.53
CA THR A 106 20.40 -8.19 7.61
C THR A 106 21.77 -8.07 8.27
N GLU A 107 22.53 -9.17 8.41
CA GLU A 107 23.90 -9.15 8.93
C GLU A 107 24.86 -8.33 8.06
N GLU A 108 24.76 -8.41 6.73
CA GLU A 108 25.52 -7.57 5.79
C GLU A 108 25.18 -6.08 5.89
N LEU A 109 23.95 -5.77 6.30
CA LEU A 109 23.46 -4.41 6.51
C LEU A 109 23.75 -3.88 7.93
N VAL A 110 24.15 -4.74 8.89
CA VAL A 110 24.55 -4.29 10.23
C VAL A 110 25.92 -3.61 10.19
N ASN A 111 25.91 -2.36 9.77
CA ASN A 111 27.03 -1.44 9.72
C ASN A 111 26.53 -0.02 10.02
N GLU A 112 27.35 0.80 10.68
CA GLU A 112 27.04 2.21 10.94
C GLU A 112 26.65 2.98 9.68
N ARG A 113 27.34 2.71 8.56
CA ARG A 113 27.09 3.41 7.29
C ARG A 113 25.80 2.97 6.61
N LYS A 114 25.30 1.78 6.93
CA LYS A 114 24.12 1.16 6.29
C LYS A 114 22.92 1.06 7.21
N SER A 115 22.96 1.69 8.38
CA SER A 115 21.86 1.62 9.36
C SER A 115 20.54 2.18 8.81
N ARG A 116 20.60 3.22 7.96
CA ARG A 116 19.42 3.73 7.22
C ARG A 116 18.88 2.71 6.20
N GLU A 117 19.79 2.03 5.49
CA GLU A 117 19.44 0.98 4.52
C GLU A 117 18.82 -0.24 5.21
N LEU A 118 19.35 -0.64 6.37
CA LEU A 118 18.79 -1.71 7.19
C LEU A 118 17.35 -1.40 7.62
N ILE A 119 17.09 -0.19 8.13
CA ILE A 119 15.73 0.23 8.51
C ILE A 119 14.80 0.20 7.29
N THR A 120 15.27 0.71 6.15
CA THR A 120 14.51 0.69 4.89
C THR A 120 14.21 -0.74 4.44
N TYR A 121 15.18 -1.66 4.57
CA TYR A 121 15.05 -3.07 4.25
C TYR A 121 14.02 -3.77 5.14
N ILE A 122 14.02 -3.48 6.46
CA ILE A 122 13.02 -4.00 7.40
C ILE A 122 11.61 -3.63 6.92
N TYR A 123 11.35 -2.36 6.63
CA TYR A 123 10.04 -1.91 6.16
C TYR A 123 9.64 -2.46 4.78
N ALA A 124 10.60 -2.59 3.87
CA ALA A 124 10.32 -3.02 2.50
C ALA A 124 10.11 -4.54 2.37
N HIS A 125 10.83 -5.35 3.15
CA HIS A 125 10.93 -6.79 2.92
C HIS A 125 10.57 -7.66 4.12
N LEU A 126 10.73 -7.16 5.34
CA LEU A 126 10.47 -7.98 6.53
C LEU A 126 9.07 -7.78 7.07
N VAL A 127 8.46 -6.59 6.95
CA VAL A 127 7.12 -6.32 7.46
C VAL A 127 6.04 -6.98 6.60
N ASP A 128 5.21 -7.83 7.19
CA ASP A 128 3.95 -8.27 6.60
C ASP A 128 2.88 -7.20 6.85
N TRP A 129 2.67 -6.37 5.83
CA TRP A 129 1.72 -5.26 5.85
C TRP A 129 0.24 -5.68 5.87
N ASN A 130 -0.06 -6.98 5.83
CA ASN A 130 -1.41 -7.51 6.06
C ASN A 130 -1.66 -7.93 7.52
N ASN A 131 -0.61 -7.96 8.35
CA ASN A 131 -0.69 -8.42 9.74
C ASN A 131 -0.40 -7.27 10.72
N ALA A 132 -1.43 -6.83 11.44
CA ALA A 132 -1.32 -5.70 12.37
C ALA A 132 -0.30 -5.92 13.51
N ASP A 133 -0.20 -7.14 14.02
CA ASP A 133 0.76 -7.47 15.09
C ASP A 133 2.19 -7.46 14.57
N ASP A 134 2.40 -7.97 13.35
CA ASP A 134 3.72 -7.98 12.70
C ASP A 134 4.19 -6.57 12.33
N ILE A 135 3.30 -5.73 11.81
CA ILE A 135 3.56 -4.31 11.54
C ILE A 135 4.07 -3.63 12.82
N LYS A 136 3.34 -3.77 13.92
CA LYS A 136 3.71 -3.13 15.19
C LYS A 136 5.05 -3.66 15.70
N PHE A 137 5.19 -4.98 15.74
CA PHE A 137 6.40 -5.64 16.23
C PHE A 137 7.65 -5.22 15.44
N LYS A 138 7.64 -5.29 14.12
CA LYS A 138 8.81 -4.97 13.28
C LYS A 138 9.06 -3.46 13.16
N THR A 139 8.02 -2.63 13.30
CA THR A 139 8.18 -1.18 13.45
C THR A 139 8.93 -0.84 14.73
N ASP A 140 8.57 -1.47 15.86
CA ASP A 140 9.27 -1.26 17.13
C ASP A 140 10.75 -1.68 17.02
N VAL A 141 11.04 -2.75 16.28
CA VAL A 141 12.43 -3.14 15.97
C VAL A 141 13.15 -2.04 15.20
N ALA A 142 12.57 -1.53 14.11
CA ALA A 142 13.16 -0.47 13.31
C ALA A 142 13.41 0.82 14.13
N MET A 143 12.49 1.18 15.02
CA MET A 143 12.65 2.31 15.94
C MET A 143 13.80 2.11 16.92
N ARG A 144 13.91 0.93 17.55
CA ARG A 144 15.04 0.60 18.45
C ARG A 144 16.39 0.61 17.72
N VAL A 145 16.41 0.12 16.46
CA VAL A 145 17.62 0.19 15.63
C VAL A 145 18.02 1.63 15.33
N ALA A 146 17.05 2.50 15.01
CA ALA A 146 17.31 3.93 14.78
C ALA A 146 17.82 4.62 16.06
N GLU A 147 17.21 4.35 17.21
CA GLU A 147 17.59 4.89 18.51
C GLU A 147 19.04 4.55 18.85
N VAL A 148 19.42 3.27 18.76
CA VAL A 148 20.79 2.82 19.00
C VAL A 148 21.78 3.52 18.08
N ASN A 149 21.42 3.67 16.81
CA ASN A 149 22.29 4.30 15.81
C ASN A 149 22.20 5.84 15.80
N LYS A 150 21.42 6.44 16.71
CA LYS A 150 21.18 7.89 16.80
C LYS A 150 20.69 8.50 15.49
N LEU A 151 19.80 7.79 14.81
CA LEU A 151 19.17 8.23 13.58
C LEU A 151 17.80 8.83 13.88
N ASP A 152 17.44 9.88 13.15
CA ASP A 152 16.07 10.40 13.11
C ASP A 152 15.21 9.42 12.31
N ILE A 153 14.41 8.60 13.02
CA ILE A 153 13.55 7.59 12.41
C ILE A 153 12.47 8.22 11.52
N HIS A 154 11.97 9.41 11.88
CA HIS A 154 10.91 10.09 11.13
C HIS A 154 11.46 10.73 9.85
N GLU A 155 12.72 11.20 9.85
CA GLU A 155 13.42 11.57 8.61
C GLU A 155 13.52 10.36 7.64
N ILE A 156 13.82 9.17 8.18
CA ILE A 156 13.87 7.94 7.38
C ILE A 156 12.47 7.58 6.86
N HIS A 157 11.43 7.66 7.69
CA HIS A 157 10.04 7.45 7.27
C HIS A 157 9.64 8.38 6.13
N LEU A 158 9.98 9.68 6.21
CA LEU A 158 9.75 10.63 5.12
C LEU A 158 10.45 10.22 3.82
N GLY A 159 11.70 9.76 3.91
CA GLY A 159 12.45 9.26 2.76
C GLY A 159 11.79 8.02 2.12
N ILE A 160 11.33 7.07 2.95
CA ILE A 160 10.63 5.86 2.50
C ILE A 160 9.30 6.21 1.84
N ILE A 161 8.50 7.10 2.45
CA ILE A 161 7.21 7.55 1.91
C ILE A 161 7.39 8.16 0.52
N ARG A 162 8.37 9.05 0.35
CA ARG A 162 8.69 9.65 -0.97
C ARG A 162 9.05 8.58 -1.99
N LYS A 163 9.96 7.67 -1.62
CA LYS A 163 10.40 6.59 -2.49
C LYS A 163 9.25 5.69 -2.92
N TRP A 164 8.39 5.27 -2.00
CA TRP A 164 7.26 4.38 -2.30
C TRP A 164 6.15 5.04 -3.11
N LEU A 165 6.01 6.36 -3.05
CA LEU A 165 5.11 7.11 -3.93
C LEU A 165 5.71 7.28 -5.34
N GLU A 166 7.03 7.39 -5.45
CA GLU A 166 7.74 7.61 -6.73
C GLU A 166 8.09 6.30 -7.46
N GLU A 167 8.12 5.16 -6.77
CA GLU A 167 8.32 3.84 -7.37
C GLU A 167 7.19 3.55 -8.37
N GLU A 168 7.50 3.66 -9.66
CA GLU A 168 6.71 2.99 -10.70
C GLU A 168 6.76 1.49 -10.41
N GLU A 169 5.62 0.85 -10.21
CA GLU A 169 5.49 -0.58 -10.50
C GLU A 169 5.76 -0.77 -11.99
N LYS A 170 7.04 -0.77 -12.38
CA LYS A 170 7.44 -1.27 -13.68
C LYS A 170 7.14 -2.76 -13.65
N PRO A 171 6.31 -3.30 -14.54
CA PRO A 171 6.36 -4.73 -14.80
C PRO A 171 7.82 -5.03 -15.20
N GLN A 172 8.49 -5.88 -14.43
CA GLN A 172 9.83 -6.34 -14.76
C GLN A 172 9.78 -6.98 -16.14
N SER A 173 10.19 -6.25 -17.17
CA SER A 173 10.39 -6.81 -18.50
C SER A 173 11.70 -7.59 -18.47
N PHE A 174 11.64 -8.88 -18.16
CA PHE A 174 12.74 -9.78 -18.44
C PHE A 174 12.50 -10.49 -19.75
N ALA A 175 13.23 -10.07 -20.77
CA ALA A 175 13.56 -10.88 -21.93
C ALA A 175 15.00 -10.57 -22.32
N ASP A 176 15.95 -11.00 -21.49
CA ASP A 176 17.29 -11.32 -21.95
C ASP A 176 17.33 -12.83 -22.24
N PRO A 177 17.45 -13.26 -23.50
CA PRO A 177 17.50 -14.67 -23.87
C PRO A 177 18.75 -15.42 -23.36
N ASN A 178 19.68 -14.75 -22.67
CA ASN A 178 20.96 -15.34 -22.24
C ASN A 178 21.15 -15.46 -20.71
N ALA A 179 20.13 -15.23 -19.88
CA ALA A 179 20.26 -15.41 -18.43
C ALA A 179 20.32 -16.91 -18.05
N THR A 180 21.44 -17.32 -17.45
CA THR A 180 21.73 -18.68 -17.00
C THR A 180 20.89 -19.10 -15.79
N LEU A 181 20.11 -20.18 -15.98
CA LEU A 181 19.75 -21.31 -15.11
C LEU A 181 19.85 -21.24 -13.56
N GLU A 182 19.60 -20.12 -12.88
CA GLU A 182 19.38 -20.11 -11.41
C GLU A 182 18.13 -19.34 -10.93
N ASP A 183 17.44 -18.57 -11.79
CA ASP A 183 16.22 -17.86 -11.40
C ASP A 183 14.94 -18.63 -11.78
N ILE A 184 14.65 -19.70 -11.04
CA ILE A 184 13.30 -20.28 -11.01
C ILE A 184 12.57 -19.63 -9.83
N THR A 185 11.92 -18.49 -10.08
CA THR A 185 10.84 -17.98 -9.22
C THR A 185 9.52 -18.06 -9.98
N PRO A 186 8.40 -18.35 -9.28
CA PRO A 186 7.16 -18.74 -9.91
C PRO A 186 6.59 -17.56 -10.71
N THR A 187 6.15 -17.88 -11.93
CA THR A 187 5.41 -17.03 -12.86
C THR A 187 4.28 -16.30 -12.14
N VAL A 188 4.53 -15.05 -11.75
CA VAL A 188 3.45 -14.09 -11.49
C VAL A 188 2.92 -13.71 -12.85
N GLU A 189 1.70 -14.18 -13.13
CA GLU A 189 0.91 -13.78 -14.28
C GLU A 189 1.01 -12.27 -14.46
N THR A 190 1.43 -11.87 -15.66
CA THR A 190 1.41 -10.47 -16.11
C THR A 190 0.08 -9.84 -15.71
N LEU A 191 0.11 -8.84 -14.81
CA LEU A 191 -1.01 -7.97 -14.44
C LEU A 191 -1.49 -7.08 -15.62
N SER A 192 -1.41 -7.57 -16.86
CA SER A 192 -1.89 -6.87 -18.06
C SER A 192 -3.41 -6.94 -18.24
N ASP A 193 -4.13 -7.69 -17.40
CA ASP A 193 -5.56 -7.98 -17.62
C ASP A 193 -6.54 -7.16 -16.77
N ASN A 194 -6.07 -6.36 -15.80
CA ASN A 194 -6.94 -5.54 -14.95
C ASN A 194 -6.59 -4.05 -15.04
N VAL A 195 -7.11 -3.36 -16.06
CA VAL A 195 -7.10 -1.88 -16.11
C VAL A 195 -8.07 -1.24 -15.10
N LEU A 196 -8.84 -2.07 -14.40
CA LEU A 196 -9.24 -1.78 -13.04
C LEU A 196 -8.01 -1.90 -12.14
N ALA A 197 -7.18 -0.85 -12.07
CA ALA A 197 -6.58 -0.59 -10.78
C ALA A 197 -7.74 -0.07 -9.91
N PRO A 198 -8.29 -0.86 -8.98
CA PRO A 198 -9.24 -0.32 -8.01
C PRO A 198 -8.63 0.93 -7.38
N LEU A 199 -9.47 1.84 -6.88
CA LEU A 199 -8.99 2.91 -6.03
C LEU A 199 -8.08 2.28 -4.97
N PRO A 200 -6.79 2.68 -4.88
CA PRO A 200 -5.81 1.98 -4.05
C PRO A 200 -6.05 2.17 -2.55
N TYR A 201 -7.25 2.64 -2.16
CA TYR A 201 -7.63 3.00 -0.82
C TYR A 201 -7.42 1.87 0.19
N ASN A 202 -7.79 0.63 -0.15
CA ASN A 202 -7.63 -0.53 0.73
C ASN A 202 -6.41 -1.39 0.39
N GLU A 203 -5.54 -0.93 -0.51
CA GLU A 203 -4.37 -1.70 -0.90
C GLU A 203 -3.30 -1.70 0.20
N VAL A 204 -2.47 -2.75 0.17
CA VAL A 204 -1.29 -2.87 1.01
C VAL A 204 -0.31 -1.71 0.75
N SER A 205 -0.18 -1.31 -0.51
CA SER A 205 0.65 -0.19 -0.98
C SER A 205 0.29 1.14 -0.30
N THR A 206 -1.01 1.43 -0.13
CA THR A 206 -1.51 2.59 0.60
C THR A 206 -1.43 2.40 2.10
N THR A 207 -1.72 1.19 2.61
CA THR A 207 -1.68 0.90 4.05
C THR A 207 -0.29 1.14 4.64
N ARG A 208 0.78 0.68 3.96
CA ARG A 208 2.16 0.91 4.40
C ARG A 208 2.53 2.39 4.47
N ILE A 209 2.11 3.19 3.47
CA ILE A 209 2.38 4.63 3.42
C ILE A 209 1.61 5.36 4.53
N VAL A 210 0.32 5.05 4.68
CA VAL A 210 -0.53 5.65 5.73
C VAL A 210 0.02 5.38 7.12
N TYR A 211 0.50 4.17 7.38
CA TYR A 211 1.07 3.82 8.68
C TYR A 211 2.29 4.69 9.01
N LEU A 212 3.26 4.80 8.08
CA LEU A 212 4.43 5.65 8.27
C LEU A 212 4.07 7.14 8.35
N MET A 213 3.11 7.62 7.55
CA MET A 213 2.63 9.00 7.63
C MET A 213 2.06 9.32 9.01
N ARG A 214 1.31 8.40 9.63
CA ARG A 214 0.78 8.59 10.99
C ARG A 214 1.90 8.72 12.02
N LEU A 215 2.95 7.90 11.92
CA LEU A 215 4.12 8.03 12.79
C LEU A 215 4.81 9.39 12.65
N CYS A 216 4.84 9.97 11.44
CA CYS A 216 5.35 11.33 11.24
C CYS A 216 4.40 12.44 11.74
N LEU A 217 3.09 12.25 11.64
CA LEU A 217 2.10 13.22 12.13
C LEU A 217 2.08 13.30 13.66
N ASP A 218 2.43 12.21 14.33
CA ASP A 218 2.52 12.10 15.79
C ASP A 218 3.92 12.52 16.32
N SER A 219 4.80 13.05 15.46
CA SER A 219 6.18 13.45 15.80
C SER A 219 6.49 14.92 15.49
N ASP A 220 7.75 15.32 15.71
CA ASP A 220 8.28 16.65 15.34
C ASP A 220 8.32 16.90 13.82
N LYS A 221 8.08 15.86 12.99
CA LYS A 221 7.99 15.95 11.53
C LYS A 221 6.57 16.19 10.99
N ARG A 222 5.60 16.49 11.86
CA ARG A 222 4.21 16.75 11.48
C ARG A 222 4.08 17.80 10.38
N ASP A 223 4.75 18.94 10.54
CA ASP A 223 4.65 20.03 9.56
C ASP A 223 5.35 19.68 8.24
N ASP A 224 6.46 18.93 8.31
CA ASP A 224 7.20 18.48 7.11
C ASP A 224 6.35 17.54 6.26
N ILE A 225 5.63 16.58 6.87
CA ILE A 225 4.76 15.67 6.12
C ILE A 225 3.53 16.40 5.56
N LEU A 226 2.91 17.30 6.32
CA LEU A 226 1.77 18.09 5.83
C LEU A 226 2.18 19.01 4.67
N ALA A 227 3.35 19.66 4.77
CA ALA A 227 3.92 20.47 3.70
C ALA A 227 4.23 19.63 2.45
N PHE A 228 4.79 18.44 2.61
CA PHE A 228 5.04 17.51 1.52
C PHE A 228 3.74 17.11 0.79
N ILE A 229 2.70 16.69 1.53
CA ILE A 229 1.40 16.30 0.95
C ILE A 229 0.80 17.51 0.21
N ARG A 230 0.77 18.69 0.85
CA ARG A 230 0.26 19.93 0.26
C ARG A 230 0.97 20.28 -1.04
N GLN A 231 2.30 20.18 -1.07
CA GLN A 231 3.10 20.49 -2.25
C GLN A 231 2.74 19.54 -3.40
N MET A 232 2.75 18.23 -3.13
CA MET A 232 2.48 17.21 -4.14
C MET A 232 1.05 17.28 -4.69
N VAL A 233 0.05 17.51 -3.83
CA VAL A 233 -1.35 17.64 -4.27
C VAL A 233 -1.56 18.83 -5.20
N LYS A 234 -0.79 19.92 -5.03
CA LYS A 234 -0.86 21.12 -5.86
C LYS A 234 -0.01 21.04 -7.13
N MET A 235 0.85 20.03 -7.26
CA MET A 235 1.69 19.86 -8.44
C MET A 235 0.90 19.31 -9.63
N SER A 236 1.29 19.73 -10.83
CA SER A 236 0.76 19.13 -12.06
C SER A 236 1.18 17.66 -12.13
N PRO A 237 0.27 16.74 -12.51
CA PRO A 237 0.59 15.32 -12.71
C PRO A 237 1.77 15.07 -13.65
N SER A 238 1.99 15.94 -14.64
CA SER A 238 3.13 15.86 -15.56
C SER A 238 4.50 16.06 -14.90
N ARG A 239 4.55 16.58 -13.67
CA ARG A 239 5.79 16.81 -12.90
C ARG A 239 6.01 15.78 -11.81
N ILE A 240 5.10 14.83 -11.65
CA ILE A 240 5.12 13.81 -10.59
C ILE A 240 5.52 12.47 -11.23
N PRO A 241 6.55 11.75 -10.74
CA PRO A 241 6.83 10.38 -11.17
C PRO A 241 5.60 9.48 -10.98
N GLY A 242 5.23 8.69 -11.99
CA GLY A 242 3.97 7.92 -11.99
C GLY A 242 2.68 8.73 -12.25
N GLY A 243 2.80 10.06 -12.38
CA GLY A 243 1.75 10.96 -12.85
C GLY A 243 0.46 10.92 -12.03
N TYR A 244 -0.66 10.63 -12.71
CA TYR A 244 -1.96 10.57 -12.06
C TYR A 244 -2.07 9.44 -11.02
N SER A 245 -1.39 8.31 -11.23
CA SER A 245 -1.46 7.15 -10.33
C SER A 245 -0.93 7.51 -8.94
N THR A 246 0.25 8.13 -8.89
CA THR A 246 0.89 8.59 -7.66
C THR A 246 0.06 9.63 -6.93
N LEU A 247 -0.51 10.60 -7.67
CA LEU A 247 -1.35 11.64 -7.08
C LEU A 247 -2.64 11.06 -6.48
N ILE A 248 -3.28 10.11 -7.17
CA ILE A 248 -4.46 9.38 -6.66
C ILE A 248 -4.10 8.61 -5.38
N GLN A 249 -2.98 7.88 -5.39
CA GLN A 249 -2.53 7.12 -4.22
C GLN A 249 -2.23 8.04 -3.05
N LEU A 250 -1.57 9.17 -3.29
CA LEU A 250 -1.29 10.19 -2.27
C LEU A 250 -2.58 10.75 -1.67
N MET A 251 -3.57 11.09 -2.51
CA MET A 251 -4.86 11.56 -2.01
C MET A 251 -5.57 10.50 -1.17
N CYS A 252 -5.54 9.22 -1.59
CA CYS A 252 -6.08 8.12 -0.78
C CYS A 252 -5.35 7.99 0.56
N CYS A 253 -4.02 8.13 0.56
CA CYS A 253 -3.22 8.13 1.79
C CYS A 253 -3.62 9.28 2.71
N ALA A 254 -3.72 10.50 2.17
CA ALA A 254 -4.14 11.68 2.93
C ALA A 254 -5.53 11.48 3.55
N TYR A 255 -6.50 11.02 2.76
CA TYR A 255 -7.85 10.72 3.26
C TYR A 255 -7.89 9.71 4.42
N ARG A 256 -7.04 8.67 4.38
CA ARG A 256 -6.95 7.66 5.45
C ARG A 256 -6.13 8.14 6.65
N CYS A 257 -5.26 9.12 6.45
CA CYS A 257 -4.27 9.54 7.43
C CYS A 257 -4.76 10.72 8.27
N LEU A 258 -5.28 11.77 7.62
CA LEU A 258 -5.71 13.02 8.26
C LEU A 258 -6.98 12.78 9.09
N LYS A 259 -7.00 13.29 10.33
CA LYS A 259 -8.09 13.03 11.28
C LYS A 259 -8.88 14.28 11.66
N GLY A 260 -8.29 15.46 11.55
CA GLY A 260 -8.90 16.72 11.97
C GLY A 260 -9.08 17.74 10.84
N GLU A 261 -10.10 18.60 10.96
CA GLU A 261 -10.37 19.68 10.00
C GLU A 261 -9.17 20.61 9.80
N GLU A 262 -8.37 20.83 10.85
CA GLU A 262 -7.15 21.64 10.79
C GLU A 262 -6.12 21.05 9.81
N GLU A 263 -5.84 19.75 9.91
CA GLU A 263 -4.88 19.07 9.03
C GLU A 263 -5.37 19.07 7.57
N PHE A 264 -6.67 18.80 7.37
CA PHE A 264 -7.31 18.90 6.06
C PHE A 264 -7.17 20.31 5.49
N THR A 265 -7.43 21.34 6.32
CA THR A 265 -7.29 22.75 5.95
C THR A 265 -5.85 23.11 5.61
N THR A 266 -4.86 22.60 6.33
CA THR A 266 -3.44 22.83 6.04
C THR A 266 -3.05 22.29 4.66
N VAL A 267 -3.54 21.10 4.31
CA VAL A 267 -3.21 20.41 3.05
C VAL A 267 -3.98 20.99 1.86
N TYR A 268 -5.30 21.10 1.98
CA TYR A 268 -6.20 21.43 0.86
C TYR A 268 -6.60 22.91 0.82
N GLY A 269 -6.47 23.64 1.94
CA GLY A 269 -6.89 25.04 2.09
C GLY A 269 -8.20 25.19 2.87
N SER A 270 -8.42 26.36 3.45
CA SER A 270 -9.58 26.67 4.32
C SER A 270 -10.93 26.65 3.61
N ASP A 271 -10.91 26.76 2.29
CA ASP A 271 -12.12 27.00 1.50
C ASP A 271 -12.63 25.71 0.84
N MET A 272 -11.95 24.58 1.07
CA MET A 272 -12.25 23.29 0.46
C MET A 272 -13.02 22.38 1.41
N THR A 273 -14.25 22.04 1.04
CA THR A 273 -15.07 21.04 1.74
C THR A 273 -14.63 19.61 1.38
N HIS A 274 -14.95 18.63 2.25
CA HIS A 274 -14.72 17.21 1.97
C HIS A 274 -15.34 16.73 0.65
N GLU A 275 -16.52 17.25 0.31
CA GLU A 275 -17.23 16.95 -0.94
C GLU A 275 -16.42 17.42 -2.16
N GLN A 276 -15.93 18.66 -2.14
CA GLN A 276 -15.12 19.22 -3.23
C GLN A 276 -13.80 18.48 -3.43
N ILE A 277 -13.16 18.00 -2.35
CA ILE A 277 -11.94 17.19 -2.47
C ILE A 277 -12.27 15.81 -3.06
N THR A 278 -13.43 15.25 -2.73
CA THR A 278 -13.92 13.97 -3.29
C THR A 278 -14.18 14.11 -4.78
N GLU A 279 -14.84 15.19 -5.19
CA GLU A 279 -15.02 15.54 -6.60
C GLU A 279 -13.68 15.70 -7.33
N GLN A 280 -12.69 16.34 -6.72
CA GLN A 280 -11.35 16.43 -7.31
C GLN A 280 -10.70 15.07 -7.53
N LEU A 281 -10.87 14.14 -6.57
CA LEU A 281 -10.38 12.78 -6.71
C LEU A 281 -11.08 12.07 -7.88
N VAL A 282 -12.40 12.19 -8.01
CA VAL A 282 -13.17 11.65 -9.15
C VAL A 282 -12.65 12.22 -10.48
N VAL A 283 -12.42 13.53 -10.54
CA VAL A 283 -11.86 14.19 -11.73
C VAL A 283 -10.46 13.65 -12.05
N LEU A 284 -9.61 13.42 -11.05
CA LEU A 284 -8.29 12.84 -11.25
C LEU A 284 -8.35 11.40 -11.77
N PHE A 285 -9.33 10.60 -11.30
CA PHE A 285 -9.60 9.27 -11.86
C PHE A 285 -9.95 9.33 -13.33
N TYR A 286 -10.87 10.22 -13.71
CA TYR A 286 -11.22 10.42 -15.12
C TYR A 286 -10.03 10.88 -15.95
N LYS A 287 -9.23 11.83 -15.44
CA LYS A 287 -7.99 12.27 -16.11
C LYS A 287 -7.00 11.12 -16.31
N ARG A 288 -6.84 10.24 -15.31
CA ARG A 288 -6.00 9.03 -15.44
C ARG A 288 -6.55 8.10 -16.53
N LEU A 289 -7.84 7.75 -16.47
CA LEU A 289 -8.48 6.87 -17.45
C LEU A 289 -8.39 7.43 -18.87
N LEU A 290 -8.61 8.74 -19.04
CA LEU A 290 -8.44 9.44 -20.31
C LEU A 290 -6.98 9.41 -20.78
N SER A 291 -6.01 9.66 -19.90
CA SER A 291 -4.59 9.63 -20.29
C SER A 291 -4.15 8.25 -20.81
N ILE A 292 -4.70 7.17 -20.26
CA ILE A 292 -4.43 5.79 -20.67
C ILE A 292 -5.19 5.48 -21.97
N SER A 293 -6.50 5.74 -21.99
CA SER A 293 -7.43 5.25 -23.03
C SER A 293 -7.50 6.14 -24.27
N CYS A 294 -7.43 7.47 -24.10
CA CYS A 294 -7.58 8.46 -25.16
C CYS A 294 -7.02 9.84 -24.74
N PRO A 295 -5.69 10.03 -24.72
CA PRO A 295 -5.06 11.22 -24.16
C PRO A 295 -5.51 12.53 -24.83
N ASP A 296 -5.80 12.49 -26.14
CA ASP A 296 -6.24 13.65 -26.92
C ASP A 296 -7.69 14.07 -26.60
N ALA A 297 -8.45 13.25 -25.88
CA ALA A 297 -9.87 13.48 -25.61
C ALA A 297 -10.11 14.29 -24.32
N LEU A 298 -9.06 14.75 -23.62
CA LEU A 298 -9.21 15.41 -22.32
C LEU A 298 -10.01 16.72 -22.40
N ASP A 299 -9.77 17.55 -23.41
CA ASP A 299 -10.48 18.82 -23.56
C ASP A 299 -11.89 18.62 -24.11
N ALA A 300 -12.06 17.67 -25.03
CA ALA A 300 -13.38 17.22 -25.49
C ALA A 300 -14.23 16.69 -24.33
N PHE A 301 -13.64 15.91 -23.40
CA PHE A 301 -14.33 15.41 -22.23
C PHE A 301 -14.85 16.54 -21.32
N LYS A 302 -14.14 17.66 -21.21
CA LYS A 302 -14.59 18.80 -20.40
C LYS A 302 -15.69 19.61 -21.08
N GLN A 303 -15.60 19.78 -22.40
CA GLN A 303 -16.44 20.72 -23.15
C GLN A 303 -17.72 20.09 -23.70
N LEU A 304 -17.68 18.81 -24.09
CA LEU A 304 -18.81 18.15 -24.72
C LEU A 304 -19.81 17.61 -23.69
N ASP A 305 -21.07 17.56 -24.12
CA ASP A 305 -22.08 16.72 -23.49
C ASP A 305 -21.59 15.27 -23.44
N LYS A 306 -21.81 14.60 -22.30
CA LYS A 306 -21.23 13.27 -22.04
C LYS A 306 -21.84 12.20 -22.95
N THR A 307 -23.09 12.37 -23.38
CA THR A 307 -23.73 11.49 -24.36
C THR A 307 -23.11 11.65 -25.74
N VAL A 308 -22.84 12.90 -26.15
CA VAL A 308 -22.15 13.20 -27.41
C VAL A 308 -20.71 12.67 -27.39
N PHE A 309 -19.98 12.95 -26.31
CA PHE A 309 -18.62 12.46 -26.11
C PHE A 309 -18.50 10.93 -26.24
N VAL A 310 -19.40 10.19 -25.56
CA VAL A 310 -19.44 8.73 -25.63
C VAL A 310 -19.76 8.28 -27.06
N ARG A 311 -20.74 8.90 -27.73
CA ARG A 311 -21.13 8.55 -29.09
C ARG A 311 -19.98 8.73 -30.09
N ASP A 312 -19.26 9.85 -30.00
CA ASP A 312 -18.12 10.16 -30.87
C ASP A 312 -17.00 9.13 -30.69
N LEU A 313 -16.65 8.81 -29.44
CA LEU A 313 -15.62 7.80 -29.14
C LEU A 313 -16.05 6.37 -29.50
N VAL A 314 -17.34 6.04 -29.36
CA VAL A 314 -17.88 4.74 -29.81
C VAL A 314 -17.74 4.61 -31.33
N SER A 315 -17.98 5.69 -32.08
CA SER A 315 -17.92 5.72 -33.54
C SER A 315 -16.49 5.68 -34.11
N THR A 316 -15.49 6.02 -33.30
CA THR A 316 -14.09 6.08 -33.73
C THR A 316 -13.52 4.66 -33.88
N VAL A 317 -13.25 4.24 -35.13
CA VAL A 317 -12.80 2.87 -35.50
C VAL A 317 -11.31 2.63 -35.22
N THR A 318 -10.53 3.68 -34.92
CA THR A 318 -9.07 3.64 -34.96
C THR A 318 -8.44 3.22 -33.65
N ARG A 319 -7.79 2.05 -33.67
CA ARG A 319 -6.90 1.48 -32.64
C ARG A 319 -7.54 1.41 -31.26
N GLN A 320 -8.43 0.44 -31.08
CA GLN A 320 -9.01 0.10 -29.78
C GLN A 320 -7.88 -0.20 -28.78
N LYS A 321 -7.47 0.80 -28.00
CA LYS A 321 -6.82 0.52 -26.73
C LYS A 321 -7.81 -0.31 -25.93
N ASN A 322 -7.35 -1.41 -25.34
CA ASN A 322 -8.19 -2.37 -24.62
C ASN A 322 -9.12 -1.70 -23.59
N ASP A 323 -8.79 -0.49 -23.13
CA ASP A 323 -9.39 0.19 -21.96
C ASP A 323 -10.45 1.23 -22.29
N LEU A 324 -10.58 1.60 -23.57
CA LEU A 324 -11.61 2.54 -24.00
C LEU A 324 -13.03 2.08 -23.63
N PRO A 325 -13.44 0.82 -23.83
CA PRO A 325 -14.77 0.36 -23.42
C PRO A 325 -15.05 0.52 -21.91
N HIS A 326 -14.01 0.41 -21.06
CA HIS A 326 -14.14 0.59 -19.62
C HIS A 326 -14.40 2.05 -19.27
N LEU A 327 -13.63 2.98 -19.84
CA LEU A 327 -13.87 4.42 -19.71
C LEU A 327 -15.30 4.76 -20.12
N LEU A 328 -15.76 4.27 -21.27
CA LEU A 328 -17.11 4.55 -21.76
C LEU A 328 -18.19 4.00 -20.80
N GLY A 329 -17.98 2.81 -20.24
CA GLY A 329 -18.86 2.25 -19.21
C GLY A 329 -18.94 3.12 -17.95
N CYS A 330 -17.82 3.65 -17.49
CA CYS A 330 -17.77 4.57 -16.33
C CYS A 330 -18.54 5.87 -16.63
N VAL A 331 -18.27 6.50 -17.78
CA VAL A 331 -18.95 7.73 -18.20
C VAL A 331 -20.47 7.53 -18.31
N ILE A 332 -20.91 6.38 -18.83
CA ILE A 332 -22.35 6.06 -18.92
C ILE A 332 -22.99 5.96 -17.55
N ALA A 333 -22.36 5.27 -16.60
CA ALA A 333 -22.92 5.06 -15.27
C ALA A 333 -22.90 6.34 -14.43
N ASP A 334 -21.76 7.04 -14.36
CA ASP A 334 -21.58 8.21 -13.49
C ASP A 334 -22.32 9.46 -13.98
N HIS A 335 -22.53 9.58 -15.29
CA HIS A 335 -23.31 10.67 -15.89
C HIS A 335 -24.74 10.27 -16.26
N GLU A 336 -25.21 9.13 -15.75
CA GLU A 336 -26.57 8.64 -15.92
C GLU A 336 -27.09 8.67 -17.37
N ILE A 337 -26.26 8.23 -18.33
CA ILE A 337 -26.64 8.21 -19.74
C ILE A 337 -27.70 7.11 -19.95
N LYS A 338 -28.85 7.47 -20.53
CA LYS A 338 -30.00 6.56 -20.71
C LYS A 338 -30.20 6.08 -22.16
N ASP A 339 -29.29 6.43 -23.08
CA ASP A 339 -29.35 6.01 -24.49
C ASP A 339 -29.13 4.48 -24.61
N PRO A 340 -30.17 3.68 -24.93
CA PRO A 340 -30.05 2.23 -24.95
C PRO A 340 -29.04 1.75 -25.99
N THR A 341 -28.94 2.43 -27.13
CA THR A 341 -28.06 2.03 -28.23
C THR A 341 -26.59 2.13 -27.81
N LEU A 342 -26.22 3.22 -27.13
CA LEU A 342 -24.88 3.41 -26.59
C LEU A 342 -24.57 2.37 -25.52
N ILE A 343 -25.50 2.14 -24.58
CA ILE A 343 -25.35 1.16 -23.51
C ILE A 343 -25.09 -0.24 -24.08
N PHE A 344 -25.90 -0.71 -25.04
CA PHE A 344 -25.72 -2.04 -25.65
C PHE A 344 -24.41 -2.15 -26.43
N THR A 345 -24.01 -1.10 -27.13
CA THR A 345 -22.76 -1.07 -27.90
C THR A 345 -21.55 -1.16 -26.98
N VAL A 346 -21.54 -0.42 -25.86
CA VAL A 346 -20.47 -0.45 -24.87
C VAL A 346 -20.46 -1.79 -24.13
N ALA A 347 -21.63 -2.31 -23.73
CA ALA A 347 -21.74 -3.62 -23.08
C ALA A 347 -21.19 -4.75 -23.96
N GLN A 348 -21.45 -4.72 -25.28
CA GLN A 348 -20.89 -5.68 -26.22
C GLN A 348 -19.35 -5.64 -26.24
N ARG A 349 -18.76 -4.45 -26.20
CA ARG A 349 -17.29 -4.27 -26.16
C ARG A 349 -16.68 -4.66 -24.82
N LEU A 350 -17.46 -4.71 -23.75
CA LEU A 350 -17.04 -5.11 -22.41
C LEU A 350 -17.17 -6.62 -22.15
N MET A 351 -17.60 -7.42 -23.11
CA MET A 351 -17.80 -8.87 -22.92
C MET A 351 -16.56 -9.62 -22.44
N ASN A 352 -15.37 -9.17 -22.84
CA ASN A 352 -14.10 -9.74 -22.39
C ASN A 352 -13.59 -9.12 -21.08
N LYS A 353 -14.37 -8.24 -20.45
CA LYS A 353 -14.03 -7.48 -19.22
C LYS A 353 -15.16 -7.61 -18.19
N PRO A 354 -15.32 -8.79 -17.56
CA PRO A 354 -16.51 -9.14 -16.80
C PRO A 354 -16.79 -8.20 -15.61
N LYS A 355 -15.76 -7.75 -14.89
CA LYS A 355 -15.90 -6.79 -13.77
C LYS A 355 -16.43 -5.43 -14.21
N SER A 356 -15.95 -4.92 -15.34
CA SER A 356 -16.41 -3.65 -15.92
C SER A 356 -17.82 -3.75 -16.46
N LEU A 357 -18.13 -4.86 -17.14
CA LEU A 357 -19.47 -5.16 -17.62
C LEU A 357 -20.47 -5.27 -16.46
N PHE A 358 -20.10 -5.94 -15.37
CA PHE A 358 -20.92 -6.04 -14.17
C PHE A 358 -21.35 -4.66 -13.62
N ASN A 359 -20.43 -3.71 -13.53
CA ASN A 359 -20.73 -2.36 -13.02
C ASN A 359 -21.67 -1.59 -13.94
N LEU A 360 -21.46 -1.68 -15.27
CA LEU A 360 -22.39 -1.09 -16.24
C LEU A 360 -23.78 -1.72 -16.12
N LEU A 361 -23.85 -3.04 -15.93
CA LEU A 361 -25.11 -3.76 -15.80
C LEU A 361 -25.83 -3.45 -14.47
N LYS A 362 -25.11 -3.23 -13.36
CA LYS A 362 -25.66 -2.71 -12.10
C LYS A 362 -26.39 -1.38 -12.33
N TYR A 363 -25.76 -0.45 -13.06
CA TYR A 363 -26.41 0.80 -13.46
C TYR A 363 -27.63 0.55 -14.36
N CYS A 364 -27.55 -0.37 -15.33
CA CYS A 364 -28.70 -0.68 -16.18
C CYS A 364 -29.95 -1.14 -15.39
N LYS A 365 -29.76 -1.73 -14.20
CA LYS A 365 -30.87 -2.13 -13.31
C LYS A 365 -31.63 -0.92 -12.75
N THR A 366 -30.98 0.22 -12.56
CA THR A 366 -31.60 1.42 -11.99
C THR A 366 -32.35 2.25 -13.04
N VAL A 367 -32.15 1.98 -14.33
CA VAL A 367 -32.81 2.70 -15.41
C VAL A 367 -34.12 2.01 -15.81
N GLU A 368 -35.25 2.61 -15.44
CA GLU A 368 -36.58 2.08 -15.73
C GLU A 368 -36.82 1.84 -17.24
N GLY A 369 -37.31 0.64 -17.58
CA GLY A 369 -37.69 0.29 -18.94
C GLY A 369 -36.53 0.02 -19.90
N LEU A 370 -35.26 0.04 -19.46
CA LEU A 370 -34.11 -0.25 -20.33
C LEU A 370 -34.14 -1.70 -20.86
N ALA A 371 -34.57 -2.63 -20.00
CA ALA A 371 -34.82 -4.03 -20.36
C ALA A 371 -35.99 -4.20 -21.35
N ALA A 372 -36.92 -3.26 -21.39
CA ALA A 372 -38.11 -3.29 -22.26
C ALA A 372 -37.90 -2.59 -23.62
N ARG A 373 -36.93 -1.66 -23.72
CA ARG A 373 -36.69 -0.82 -24.92
C ARG A 373 -35.59 -1.34 -25.85
N GLY A 374 -34.74 -2.24 -25.36
CA GLY A 374 -33.77 -2.98 -26.17
C GLY A 374 -34.20 -4.43 -26.37
N LYS A 375 -33.54 -5.17 -27.28
CA LYS A 375 -33.68 -6.63 -27.39
C LYS A 375 -33.36 -7.25 -26.02
N SER A 376 -34.37 -7.53 -25.20
CA SER A 376 -34.27 -7.98 -23.81
C SER A 376 -33.34 -9.19 -23.63
N THR A 377 -33.26 -10.04 -24.67
CA THR A 377 -32.35 -11.18 -24.79
C THR A 377 -30.87 -10.81 -24.65
N SER A 378 -30.45 -9.61 -25.08
CA SER A 378 -29.03 -9.20 -25.11
C SER A 378 -28.48 -8.89 -23.71
N LEU A 379 -29.23 -8.15 -22.88
CA LEU A 379 -28.78 -7.77 -21.54
C LEU A 379 -28.61 -9.00 -20.63
N VAL A 380 -29.51 -9.97 -20.75
CA VAL A 380 -29.50 -11.19 -19.95
C VAL A 380 -28.31 -12.06 -20.32
N MET A 381 -27.98 -12.16 -21.62
CA MET A 381 -26.79 -12.87 -22.08
C MET A 381 -25.50 -12.23 -21.55
N TYR A 382 -25.46 -10.91 -21.39
CA TYR A 382 -24.34 -10.21 -20.76
C TYR A 382 -24.22 -10.54 -19.26
N TRP A 383 -25.33 -10.54 -18.51
CA TRP A 383 -25.35 -10.98 -17.12
C TRP A 383 -24.91 -12.43 -16.93
N ILE A 384 -25.36 -13.33 -17.80
CA ILE A 384 -24.92 -14.73 -17.81
C ILE A 384 -23.41 -14.80 -18.12
N GLY A 385 -22.93 -14.05 -19.10
CA GLY A 385 -21.50 -13.97 -19.44
C GLY A 385 -20.63 -13.55 -18.26
N VAL A 386 -21.03 -12.48 -17.55
CA VAL A 386 -20.38 -12.02 -16.32
C VAL A 386 -20.41 -13.10 -15.24
N PHE A 387 -21.54 -13.79 -15.05
CA PHE A 387 -21.61 -14.92 -14.11
C PHE A 387 -20.59 -15.99 -14.43
N LYS A 388 -20.54 -16.45 -15.69
CA LYS A 388 -19.62 -17.51 -16.11
C LYS A 388 -18.19 -17.14 -15.72
N ALA A 389 -17.79 -15.91 -16.05
CA ALA A 389 -16.43 -15.45 -15.85
C ALA A 389 -16.07 -15.32 -14.36
N LEU A 390 -16.92 -14.63 -13.57
CA LEU A 390 -16.66 -14.42 -12.14
C LEU A 390 -16.75 -15.71 -11.32
N PHE A 391 -17.66 -16.62 -11.70
CA PHE A 391 -17.79 -17.92 -11.03
C PHE A 391 -16.58 -18.84 -11.31
N ASN A 392 -16.06 -18.82 -12.54
CA ASN A 392 -14.85 -19.55 -12.88
C ASN A 392 -13.62 -19.00 -12.16
N GLU A 393 -13.51 -17.67 -12.01
CA GLU A 393 -12.43 -16.99 -11.28
C GLU A 393 -12.48 -17.28 -9.76
N LYS A 394 -13.68 -17.42 -9.18
CA LYS A 394 -13.88 -17.56 -7.72
C LYS A 394 -14.04 -18.99 -7.21
N ARG A 395 -13.85 -20.01 -8.04
CA ARG A 395 -13.89 -21.42 -7.59
C ARG A 395 -12.82 -21.75 -6.54
N GLU A 396 -11.83 -20.88 -6.37
CA GLU A 396 -10.67 -21.06 -5.47
C GLU A 396 -10.73 -20.21 -4.18
N SER A 397 -11.66 -19.25 -4.03
CA SER A 397 -11.75 -18.42 -2.81
C SER A 397 -13.19 -18.14 -2.35
N ALA A 398 -13.43 -18.37 -1.05
CA ALA A 398 -14.76 -18.39 -0.41
C ALA A 398 -15.43 -17.01 -0.24
N ASN A 399 -15.65 -16.26 -1.33
CA ASN A 399 -16.30 -14.94 -1.28
C ASN A 399 -17.79 -15.01 -1.72
N HIS A 400 -18.67 -15.26 -0.74
CA HIS A 400 -20.10 -15.53 -0.91
C HIS A 400 -20.98 -14.31 -1.29
N GLY A 401 -20.50 -13.07 -1.11
CA GLY A 401 -21.32 -11.85 -1.26
C GLY A 401 -21.70 -11.50 -2.70
N GLU A 402 -20.75 -11.59 -3.63
CA GLU A 402 -20.97 -11.23 -5.05
C GLU A 402 -21.78 -12.31 -5.80
N VAL A 403 -21.54 -13.59 -5.49
CA VAL A 403 -22.34 -14.72 -6.00
C VAL A 403 -23.81 -14.58 -5.59
N ARG A 404 -24.05 -14.11 -4.35
CA ARG A 404 -25.39 -13.83 -3.85
C ARG A 404 -26.07 -12.68 -4.60
N GLY A 405 -25.38 -11.56 -4.81
CA GLY A 405 -25.95 -10.42 -5.55
C GLY A 405 -26.34 -10.78 -6.99
N LEU A 406 -25.56 -11.65 -7.61
CA LEU A 406 -25.78 -12.14 -8.96
C LEU A 406 -26.92 -13.17 -9.06
N LEU A 407 -27.02 -14.09 -8.09
CA LEU A 407 -28.18 -14.97 -7.96
C LEU A 407 -29.46 -14.16 -7.78
N CYS A 408 -29.46 -13.17 -6.89
CA CYS A 408 -30.62 -12.29 -6.70
C CYS A 408 -31.00 -11.53 -7.98
N PHE A 409 -30.04 -11.17 -8.84
CA PHE A 409 -30.31 -10.54 -10.12
C PHE A 409 -30.96 -11.50 -11.13
N LEU A 410 -30.41 -12.71 -11.31
CA LEU A 410 -30.98 -13.73 -12.21
C LEU A 410 -32.43 -14.09 -11.82
N LEU A 411 -32.72 -14.09 -10.52
CA LEU A 411 -34.04 -14.31 -9.95
C LEU A 411 -34.99 -13.09 -10.10
N SER A 412 -34.46 -11.91 -10.45
CA SER A 412 -35.22 -10.67 -10.66
C SER A 412 -35.50 -10.34 -12.13
N CYS A 413 -34.91 -11.08 -13.07
CA CYS A 413 -35.23 -10.95 -14.49
C CYS A 413 -36.68 -11.43 -14.76
N PRO A 414 -37.43 -10.78 -15.68
CA PRO A 414 -38.79 -11.19 -16.01
C PRO A 414 -38.87 -12.68 -16.42
N VAL A 415 -39.99 -13.30 -16.05
CA VAL A 415 -40.34 -14.74 -16.15
C VAL A 415 -40.13 -15.35 -17.56
N GLU A 416 -39.94 -14.53 -18.59
CA GLU A 416 -39.75 -14.93 -19.99
C GLU A 416 -38.43 -15.69 -20.27
N LEU A 417 -37.54 -15.83 -19.28
CA LEU A 417 -36.18 -16.36 -19.44
C LEU A 417 -35.87 -17.62 -18.63
N GLY A 418 -36.81 -18.09 -17.80
CA GLY A 418 -36.69 -19.34 -17.04
C GLY A 418 -36.22 -20.53 -17.89
N PRO A 419 -36.76 -20.74 -19.11
CA PRO A 419 -36.34 -21.85 -19.97
C PRO A 419 -34.89 -21.76 -20.46
N VAL A 420 -34.38 -20.56 -20.75
CA VAL A 420 -33.04 -20.33 -21.30
C VAL A 420 -31.96 -20.50 -20.22
N VAL A 421 -32.24 -20.00 -19.01
CA VAL A 421 -31.36 -20.18 -17.85
C VAL A 421 -31.34 -21.64 -17.39
N SER A 422 -32.49 -22.31 -17.42
CA SER A 422 -32.60 -23.75 -17.11
C SER A 422 -31.85 -24.61 -18.12
N SER A 423 -31.93 -24.31 -19.42
CA SER A 423 -31.28 -25.10 -20.48
C SER A 423 -29.76 -24.91 -20.56
N LEU A 424 -29.26 -23.70 -20.26
CA LEU A 424 -27.84 -23.37 -20.45
C LEU A 424 -26.94 -23.71 -19.25
N TYR A 425 -27.49 -23.90 -18.05
CA TYR A 425 -26.67 -23.99 -16.83
C TYR A 425 -27.08 -25.07 -15.82
N LEU A 426 -28.37 -25.20 -15.52
CA LEU A 426 -28.83 -26.09 -14.44
C LEU A 426 -28.72 -27.57 -14.83
N GLY A 427 -28.93 -27.90 -16.11
CA GLY A 427 -28.82 -29.27 -16.62
C GLY A 427 -27.39 -29.80 -16.78
N GLN A 428 -26.35 -28.94 -16.82
CA GLN A 428 -24.96 -29.37 -17.05
C GLN A 428 -24.17 -29.61 -15.76
N HIS A 429 -24.64 -29.14 -14.60
CA HIS A 429 -23.84 -29.14 -13.37
C HIS A 429 -24.52 -29.75 -12.14
N ASN A 430 -25.67 -30.43 -12.28
CA ASN A 430 -26.35 -31.18 -11.20
C ASN A 430 -26.46 -30.41 -9.87
N PHE A 431 -26.86 -29.14 -9.91
CA PHE A 431 -27.10 -28.34 -8.69
C PHE A 431 -28.58 -28.34 -8.33
N TYR A 432 -29.04 -29.39 -7.64
CA TYR A 432 -30.42 -29.56 -7.16
C TYR A 432 -30.91 -28.37 -6.30
N ALA A 433 -30.01 -27.69 -5.58
CA ALA A 433 -30.33 -26.52 -4.77
C ALA A 433 -30.62 -25.25 -5.61
N ALA A 434 -29.99 -25.10 -6.78
CA ALA A 434 -30.21 -23.95 -7.66
C ALA A 434 -31.53 -24.08 -8.44
N GLU A 435 -31.92 -25.31 -8.81
CA GLU A 435 -33.21 -25.62 -9.42
C GLU A 435 -34.39 -25.32 -8.48
N VAL A 436 -34.26 -25.68 -7.20
CA VAL A 436 -35.24 -25.35 -6.15
C VAL A 436 -35.31 -23.83 -5.91
N LEU A 437 -34.18 -23.13 -5.83
CA LEU A 437 -34.16 -21.67 -5.66
C LEU A 437 -34.72 -20.91 -6.87
N SER A 438 -34.51 -21.40 -8.09
CA SER A 438 -35.11 -20.87 -9.31
C SER A 438 -36.63 -21.12 -9.38
N SER A 439 -37.11 -22.27 -8.88
CA SER A 439 -38.54 -22.56 -8.79
C SER A 439 -39.28 -21.70 -7.74
N ILE A 440 -38.59 -21.32 -6.65
CA ILE A 440 -39.12 -20.42 -5.61
C ILE A 440 -39.18 -18.97 -6.10
N ALA A 441 -38.20 -18.53 -6.92
CA ALA A 441 -38.17 -17.20 -7.52
C ALA A 441 -39.13 -16.99 -8.70
N ALA A 442 -39.73 -18.05 -9.24
CA ALA A 442 -40.78 -17.95 -10.25
C ALA A 442 -42.10 -17.34 -9.71
N ASN A 443 -42.13 -16.90 -8.45
CA ASN A 443 -43.26 -16.18 -7.86
C ASN A 443 -43.06 -14.65 -8.01
N PRO A 444 -43.77 -13.98 -8.95
CA PRO A 444 -43.52 -12.60 -9.37
C PRO A 444 -43.91 -11.52 -8.33
N THR A 445 -44.14 -11.89 -7.06
CA THR A 445 -44.64 -11.00 -6.00
C THR A 445 -43.67 -10.80 -4.84
N CYS A 446 -42.47 -11.38 -4.87
CA CYS A 446 -41.52 -11.21 -3.78
C CYS A 446 -40.89 -9.81 -3.83
N GLN A 447 -41.39 -8.87 -3.02
CA GLN A 447 -40.69 -7.62 -2.76
C GLN A 447 -39.37 -7.91 -2.04
N VAL A 448 -38.25 -7.61 -2.69
CA VAL A 448 -36.93 -7.64 -2.07
C VAL A 448 -36.77 -6.36 -1.26
N ASP A 449 -36.74 -6.50 0.06
CA ASP A 449 -36.49 -5.40 1.00
C ASP A 449 -35.07 -4.84 0.81
N GLY A 450 -34.99 -3.66 0.18
CA GLY A 450 -33.74 -2.96 -0.15
C GLY A 450 -32.93 -2.52 1.07
N SER A 451 -33.51 -2.52 2.26
CA SER A 451 -32.84 -2.18 3.53
C SER A 451 -31.74 -3.19 3.92
N LYS A 452 -31.75 -4.39 3.32
CA LYS A 452 -30.73 -5.45 3.56
C LYS A 452 -29.61 -5.49 2.52
N LEU A 453 -29.66 -4.62 1.51
CA LEU A 453 -28.63 -4.48 0.47
C LEU A 453 -27.77 -3.22 0.63
N SER A 454 -28.17 -2.28 1.48
CA SER A 454 -27.32 -1.16 1.88
C SER A 454 -26.33 -1.62 2.95
N ALA A 455 -25.05 -1.71 2.59
CA ALA A 455 -24.01 -1.52 3.60
C ALA A 455 -24.23 -0.13 4.24
N PRO A 456 -24.01 0.03 5.56
CA PRO A 456 -24.18 1.32 6.20
C PRO A 456 -23.22 2.31 5.54
N ARG A 457 -23.75 3.28 4.79
CA ARG A 457 -22.96 4.41 4.28
C ARG A 457 -22.39 5.12 5.50
N ASN A 458 -21.08 5.12 5.66
CA ASN A 458 -20.44 6.17 6.43
C ASN A 458 -20.54 7.44 5.59
N GLU A 459 -20.88 8.58 6.20
CA GLU A 459 -20.84 9.91 5.54
C GLU A 459 -19.44 10.30 5.01
N LYS A 460 -18.45 9.43 5.22
CA LYS A 460 -17.06 9.54 4.79
C LYS A 460 -16.67 8.64 3.61
N ASP A 461 -17.60 7.82 3.08
CA ASP A 461 -17.30 6.95 1.94
C ASP A 461 -17.41 7.71 0.62
N LEU A 462 -16.41 7.53 -0.26
CA LEU A 462 -16.33 8.16 -1.58
C LEU A 462 -17.58 7.82 -2.41
N SER A 463 -18.22 8.85 -2.98
CA SER A 463 -19.42 8.74 -3.81
C SER A 463 -19.10 8.22 -5.22
N LEU A 464 -18.60 6.98 -5.32
CA LEU A 464 -18.27 6.34 -6.59
C LEU A 464 -19.27 5.23 -6.87
N ASN A 465 -20.29 5.54 -7.68
CA ASN A 465 -21.39 4.64 -8.01
C ASN A 465 -20.93 3.37 -8.74
N TRP A 466 -19.75 3.38 -9.37
CA TRP A 466 -19.19 2.24 -10.09
C TRP A 466 -18.30 1.32 -9.22
N MET A 467 -17.93 1.72 -7.99
CA MET A 467 -17.16 0.89 -7.05
C MET A 467 -18.03 0.14 -6.04
N ALA A 468 -19.28 0.56 -5.84
CA ALA A 468 -20.24 -0.03 -4.91
C ALA A 468 -20.94 -1.27 -5.49
#